data_AF-D4AYZ8-F1
#
_entry.id   AF-D4AYZ8-F1
#
_cell.length_a   1.000
_cell.length_b   1.000
_cell.length_c   1.000
_cell.angle_alpha   90.00
_cell.angle_beta   90.00
_cell.angle_gamma   90.00
#
_symmetry.space_group_name_H-M   'P 1'
#
loop_
_entity.id
_entity.type
_entity.pdbx_description
1 polymer ?
#
loop_
_entity_poly.entity_id
_entity_poly.type
_entity_poly.pdbx_seq_one_letter_code
_entity_poly.pdbx_strand_id
1 'polypeptide(L)'
;MSSMSTKWLAELNSYGSTFNIICLILVIIAIPVGTSNVPRFNSSEYVWGTIHNRTSYPDWFAVMMSFLSVIWIMSGYDSPFHLSEECSNANIASPRAIVMTSGIGGIMGWFLQLVVAYTVRDIDEVIDSELGQPWASYVFQVMPTKLALAILSGTVICGFSMGQACMISASRVAYAYSRDDCFPFSNIWKTINPYTQTPVNAVWFNCVLGILSTLLIFAGDVAMGALFSIGGISALIAFSIPIAIRVLFVSQRFRAGPWNLGKYTAFIGISGVSFVVIMLPIVCFPKVAGSELTLADMNWTCVVYGGPMAGIILWWIISARKWFKGPKVNLEHAMLSEYEDQATNNSTNSLI
;
A
#
# COMPACT_ATOMS: atom_id res chain seq x y z
N MET A 1 -2.80 -20.60 4.32
CA MET A 1 -4.11 -20.20 3.74
C MET A 1 -3.95 -19.68 2.32
N SER A 2 -2.99 -18.80 2.04
CA SER A 2 -2.74 -18.25 0.68
C SER A 2 -2.39 -19.25 -0.44
N SER A 3 -2.10 -20.52 -0.12
CA SER A 3 -1.82 -21.60 -1.10
C SER A 3 -3.07 -22.40 -1.50
N MET A 4 -4.24 -22.09 -0.96
CA MET A 4 -5.49 -22.79 -1.29
C MET A 4 -6.00 -22.43 -2.69
N SER A 5 -7.11 -23.05 -3.10
CA SER A 5 -7.70 -22.82 -4.43
C SER A 5 -8.24 -21.41 -4.59
N THR A 6 -8.26 -20.90 -5.82
CA THR A 6 -8.69 -19.53 -6.15
C THR A 6 -10.07 -19.20 -5.59
N LYS A 7 -11.04 -20.12 -5.67
CA LYS A 7 -12.39 -19.93 -5.11
C LYS A 7 -12.36 -19.69 -3.60
N TRP A 8 -11.60 -20.51 -2.88
CA TRP A 8 -11.50 -20.39 -1.43
C TRP A 8 -10.77 -19.10 -1.01
N LEU A 9 -9.73 -18.71 -1.75
CA LEU A 9 -9.04 -17.45 -1.55
C LEU A 9 -9.98 -16.24 -1.75
N ALA A 10 -10.81 -16.27 -2.79
CA ALA A 10 -11.77 -15.21 -3.08
C ALA A 10 -12.81 -15.08 -1.95
N GLU A 11 -13.37 -16.20 -1.48
CA GLU A 11 -14.32 -16.22 -0.37
C GLU A 11 -13.68 -15.70 0.93
N LEU A 12 -12.49 -16.19 1.30
CA LEU A 12 -11.80 -15.75 2.51
C LEU A 12 -11.47 -14.25 2.46
N ASN A 13 -10.99 -13.74 1.32
CA ASN A 13 -10.67 -12.33 1.17
C ASN A 13 -11.94 -11.44 1.25
N SER A 14 -13.07 -11.92 0.71
CA SER A 14 -14.36 -11.23 0.79
C SER A 14 -14.89 -11.16 2.22
N TYR A 15 -14.88 -12.29 2.95
CA TYR A 15 -15.28 -12.32 4.36
C TYR A 15 -14.36 -11.47 5.23
N GLY A 16 -13.05 -11.57 5.01
CA GLY A 16 -12.05 -10.77 5.69
C GLY A 16 -12.25 -9.27 5.47
N SER A 17 -12.45 -8.85 4.22
CA SER A 17 -12.72 -7.44 3.89
C SER A 17 -14.01 -6.93 4.51
N THR A 18 -15.08 -7.74 4.48
CA THR A 18 -16.37 -7.40 5.10
C THR A 18 -16.22 -7.25 6.62
N PHE A 19 -15.50 -8.18 7.26
CA PHE A 19 -15.20 -8.11 8.69
C PHE A 19 -14.40 -6.85 9.04
N ASN A 20 -13.37 -6.52 8.27
CA ASN A 20 -12.59 -5.29 8.46
C ASN A 20 -13.46 -4.03 8.41
N ILE A 21 -14.37 -3.92 7.43
CA ILE A 21 -15.29 -2.79 7.32
C ILE A 21 -16.23 -2.70 8.52
N ILE A 22 -16.79 -3.84 8.95
CA ILE A 22 -17.66 -3.89 10.14
C ILE A 22 -16.88 -3.47 11.39
N CYS A 23 -15.69 -4.01 11.61
CA CYS A 23 -14.83 -3.64 12.73
C CYS A 23 -14.48 -2.14 12.71
N LEU A 24 -14.17 -1.57 11.55
CA LEU A 24 -13.88 -0.15 11.43
C LEU A 24 -15.09 0.71 11.83
N ILE A 25 -16.29 0.39 11.34
CA ILE A 25 -17.52 1.09 11.72
C ILE A 25 -17.79 0.94 13.22
N LEU A 26 -17.61 -0.26 13.76
CA LEU A 26 -17.78 -0.51 15.19
C LEU A 26 -16.79 0.32 16.03
N VAL A 27 -15.53 0.42 15.62
CA VAL A 27 -14.51 1.21 16.33
C VAL A 27 -14.83 2.71 16.29
N ILE A 28 -15.24 3.24 15.12
CA ILE A 28 -15.65 4.64 14.94
C ILE A 28 -16.81 5.01 15.89
N ILE A 29 -17.72 4.08 16.16
CA ILE A 29 -18.86 4.30 17.07
C ILE A 29 -18.49 4.01 18.53
N ALA A 30 -17.74 2.93 18.78
CA ALA A 30 -17.45 2.44 20.11
C ALA A 30 -16.55 3.39 20.89
N ILE A 31 -15.58 4.05 20.25
CA ILE A 31 -14.66 4.96 20.94
C ILE A 31 -15.39 6.19 21.52
N PRO A 32 -16.17 6.97 20.74
CA PRO A 32 -16.91 8.12 21.29
C PRO A 32 -17.96 7.73 22.33
N VAL A 33 -18.57 6.55 22.21
CA VAL A 33 -19.61 6.07 23.14
C VAL A 33 -18.99 5.52 24.43
N GLY A 34 -17.91 4.76 24.30
CA GLY A 34 -17.22 4.06 25.38
C GLY A 34 -16.12 4.87 26.06
N THR A 35 -15.87 6.11 25.61
CA THR A 35 -14.85 6.96 26.23
C THR A 35 -15.21 7.26 27.70
N SER A 36 -14.21 7.09 28.57
CA SER A 36 -14.30 7.37 30.01
C SER A 36 -13.78 8.76 30.37
N ASN A 37 -13.51 9.59 29.36
CA ASN A 37 -12.97 10.93 29.55
C ASN A 37 -13.98 11.89 30.19
N VAL A 38 -13.47 12.80 31.02
CA VAL A 38 -14.19 13.95 31.56
C VAL A 38 -13.30 15.19 31.40
N PRO A 39 -13.64 16.16 30.53
CA PRO A 39 -14.73 16.15 29.54
C PRO A 39 -14.57 15.06 28.47
N ARG A 40 -15.68 14.60 27.88
CA ARG A 40 -15.67 13.48 26.91
C ARG A 40 -14.86 13.76 25.65
N PHE A 41 -14.90 15.00 25.17
CA PHE A 41 -14.27 15.40 23.92
C PHE A 41 -13.41 16.65 24.13
N ASN A 42 -12.31 16.73 23.39
CA ASN A 42 -11.51 17.92 23.24
C ASN A 42 -12.30 19.03 22.53
N SER A 43 -11.94 20.28 22.76
CA SER A 43 -12.56 21.41 22.08
C SER A 43 -12.19 21.42 20.59
N SER A 44 -13.11 21.87 19.73
CA SER A 44 -12.80 22.02 18.30
C SER A 44 -11.66 23.01 18.03
N GLU A 45 -11.52 24.03 18.89
CA GLU A 45 -10.39 24.96 18.81
C GLU A 45 -9.05 24.26 19.01
N TYR A 46 -8.96 23.34 19.98
CA TYR A 46 -7.76 22.54 20.17
C TYR A 46 -7.49 21.63 18.97
N VAL A 47 -8.50 20.85 18.56
CA VAL A 47 -8.37 19.83 17.49
C VAL A 47 -7.97 20.44 16.14
N TRP A 48 -8.51 21.60 15.78
CA TRP A 48 -8.25 22.22 14.47
C TRP A 48 -7.23 23.36 14.52
N GLY A 49 -6.98 23.94 15.69
CA GLY A 49 -6.13 25.11 15.87
C GLY A 49 -4.74 24.82 16.42
N THR A 50 -4.49 23.61 16.95
CA THR A 50 -3.21 23.27 17.59
C THR A 50 -2.43 22.24 16.78
N ILE A 51 -1.16 22.54 16.48
CA ILE A 51 -0.24 21.58 15.87
C ILE A 51 0.69 21.04 16.96
N HIS A 52 0.61 19.74 17.23
CA HIS A 52 1.46 19.08 18.19
C HIS A 52 2.77 18.58 17.53
N ASN A 53 3.72 19.50 17.34
CA ASN A 53 4.97 19.23 16.65
C ASN A 53 6.03 18.63 17.59
N ARG A 54 6.39 17.36 17.36
CA ARG A 54 7.47 16.65 18.09
C ARG A 54 8.75 16.52 17.26
N THR A 55 8.93 17.33 16.22
CA THR A 55 10.07 17.24 15.30
C THR A 55 10.98 18.46 15.47
N SER A 56 12.24 18.35 15.04
CA SER A 56 13.17 19.49 15.05
C SER A 56 12.89 20.53 13.97
N TYR A 57 11.82 20.36 13.17
CA TYR A 57 11.53 21.20 12.00
C TYR A 57 10.33 22.12 12.27
N PRO A 58 10.16 23.20 11.50
CA PRO A 58 8.99 24.05 11.58
C PRO A 58 7.67 23.28 11.34
N ASP A 59 6.57 23.77 11.89
CA ASP A 59 5.27 23.09 11.87
C ASP A 59 4.79 22.69 10.48
N TRP A 60 4.99 23.54 9.46
CA TRP A 60 4.59 23.21 8.09
C TRP A 60 5.33 21.97 7.57
N PHE A 61 6.59 21.79 7.93
CA PHE A 61 7.41 20.65 7.51
C PHE A 61 7.03 19.41 8.33
N ALA A 62 6.75 19.58 9.62
CA ALA A 62 6.20 18.51 10.46
C ALA A 62 4.87 17.97 9.93
N VAL A 63 3.98 18.87 9.47
CA VAL A 63 2.73 18.49 8.81
C VAL A 63 3.03 17.69 7.54
N MET A 64 3.97 18.12 6.69
CA MET A 64 4.34 17.34 5.50
C MET A 64 4.94 15.97 5.85
N MET A 65 5.77 15.88 6.89
CA MET A 65 6.30 14.59 7.37
C MET A 65 5.18 13.66 7.88
N SER A 66 4.09 14.19 8.44
CA SER A 66 2.96 13.37 8.90
C SER A 66 2.25 12.60 7.76
N PHE A 67 2.42 13.03 6.50
CA PHE A 67 1.88 12.32 5.34
C PHE A 67 2.50 10.95 5.14
N LEU A 68 3.67 10.66 5.74
CA LEU A 68 4.25 9.32 5.74
C LEU A 68 3.27 8.27 6.27
N SER A 69 2.53 8.58 7.34
CA SER A 69 1.51 7.69 7.91
C SER A 69 0.38 7.42 6.91
N VAL A 70 -0.06 8.46 6.19
CA VAL A 70 -1.12 8.35 5.17
C VAL A 70 -0.64 7.53 3.98
N ILE A 71 0.58 7.79 3.50
CA ILE A 71 1.22 7.03 2.41
C ILE A 71 1.28 5.54 2.77
N TRP A 72 1.64 5.24 4.01
CA TRP A 72 1.77 3.86 4.46
C TRP A 72 0.40 3.16 4.57
N ILE A 73 -0.59 3.82 5.17
CA ILE A 73 -1.95 3.25 5.32
C ILE A 73 -2.67 3.11 3.97
N MET A 74 -2.39 4.02 3.02
CA MET A 74 -2.91 3.92 1.66
C MET A 74 -2.11 2.95 0.78
N SER A 75 -1.07 2.29 1.28
CA SER A 75 -0.38 1.26 0.50
C SER A 75 -1.31 0.07 0.21
N GLY A 76 -1.22 -0.50 -0.99
CA GLY A 76 -1.96 -1.71 -1.37
C GLY A 76 -3.34 -1.48 -1.98
N TYR A 77 -3.79 -0.24 -2.22
CA TYR A 77 -5.02 0.05 -2.98
C TYR A 77 -5.01 -0.54 -4.40
N ASP A 78 -3.81 -0.81 -4.91
CA ASP A 78 -3.49 -1.37 -6.21
C ASP A 78 -3.55 -2.90 -6.23
N SER A 79 -3.82 -3.56 -5.10
CA SER A 79 -3.99 -5.02 -5.04
C SER A 79 -4.93 -5.59 -6.13
N PRO A 80 -6.05 -4.93 -6.53
CA PRO A 80 -6.88 -5.40 -7.64
C PRO A 80 -6.16 -5.48 -9.00
N PHE A 81 -5.07 -4.73 -9.20
CA PHE A 81 -4.23 -4.81 -10.40
C PHE A 81 -3.45 -6.12 -10.42
N HIS A 82 -2.90 -6.55 -9.29
CA HIS A 82 -2.12 -7.79 -9.20
C HIS A 82 -2.98 -9.07 -9.37
N LEU A 83 -4.29 -8.96 -9.17
CA LEU A 83 -5.24 -10.05 -9.38
C LEU A 83 -6.05 -9.88 -10.68
N SER A 84 -5.62 -9.01 -11.61
CA SER A 84 -6.37 -8.74 -12.83
C SER A 84 -6.56 -9.98 -13.71
N GLU A 85 -5.57 -10.88 -13.75
CA GLU A 85 -5.64 -12.13 -14.53
C GLU A 85 -6.71 -13.11 -14.00
N GLU A 86 -7.10 -12.97 -12.73
CA GLU A 86 -8.13 -13.81 -12.07
C GLU A 86 -9.51 -13.12 -12.04
N CYS A 87 -9.62 -11.89 -12.55
CA CYS A 87 -10.80 -11.03 -12.44
C CYS A 87 -11.66 -11.04 -13.72
N SER A 88 -12.95 -11.35 -13.56
CA SER A 88 -13.93 -11.16 -14.63
C SER A 88 -14.04 -9.67 -15.00
N ASN A 89 -13.87 -9.34 -16.29
CA ASN A 89 -13.93 -7.96 -16.78
C ASN A 89 -12.88 -7.02 -16.13
N ALA A 90 -11.63 -7.48 -16.05
CA ALA A 90 -10.53 -6.77 -15.42
C ALA A 90 -10.34 -5.31 -15.90
N ASN A 91 -10.60 -5.04 -17.19
CA ASN A 91 -10.47 -3.71 -17.81
C ASN A 91 -11.38 -2.63 -17.19
N ILE A 92 -12.46 -3.03 -16.50
CA ILE A 92 -13.39 -2.13 -15.82
C ILE A 92 -13.39 -2.38 -14.31
N ALA A 93 -13.40 -3.65 -13.89
CA ALA A 93 -13.50 -4.02 -12.49
C ALA A 93 -12.27 -3.59 -11.67
N SER A 94 -11.06 -3.84 -12.18
CA SER A 94 -9.81 -3.53 -11.50
C SER A 94 -9.63 -2.02 -11.25
N PRO A 95 -9.72 -1.12 -12.26
CA PRO A 95 -9.57 0.31 -12.01
C PRO A 95 -10.68 0.90 -11.14
N ARG A 96 -11.92 0.41 -11.26
CA ARG A 96 -13.02 0.83 -10.35
C ARG A 96 -12.74 0.42 -8.91
N ALA A 97 -12.26 -0.80 -8.68
CA ALA A 97 -11.91 -1.27 -7.35
C ALA A 97 -10.81 -0.41 -6.72
N ILE A 98 -9.77 -0.03 -7.47
CA ILE A 98 -8.70 0.86 -6.98
C ILE A 98 -9.27 2.20 -6.49
N VAL A 99 -10.13 2.84 -7.29
CA VAL A 99 -10.75 4.12 -6.94
C VAL A 99 -11.68 3.98 -5.75
N MET A 100 -12.50 2.92 -5.70
CA MET A 100 -13.42 2.67 -4.59
C MET A 100 -12.68 2.41 -3.28
N THR A 101 -11.65 1.57 -3.30
CA THR A 101 -10.84 1.26 -2.11
C THR A 101 -10.14 2.51 -1.59
N SER A 102 -9.55 3.32 -2.47
CA SER A 102 -8.90 4.57 -2.09
C SER A 102 -9.89 5.58 -1.51
N GLY A 103 -11.05 5.76 -2.16
CA GLY A 103 -12.07 6.71 -1.74
C GLY A 103 -12.75 6.31 -0.42
N ILE A 104 -13.27 5.08 -0.33
CA ILE A 104 -13.97 4.59 0.87
C ILE A 104 -12.98 4.46 2.03
N GLY A 105 -11.81 3.86 1.79
CA GLY A 105 -10.78 3.69 2.81
C GLY A 105 -10.26 5.02 3.35
N GLY A 106 -9.98 5.99 2.46
CA GLY A 106 -9.54 7.33 2.85
C GLY A 106 -10.57 8.09 3.67
N ILE A 107 -11.85 8.07 3.25
CA ILE A 107 -12.93 8.75 3.98
C ILE A 107 -13.15 8.12 5.37
N MET A 108 -13.20 6.79 5.46
CA MET A 108 -13.41 6.11 6.74
C MET A 108 -12.21 6.30 7.68
N GLY A 109 -10.98 6.25 7.14
CA GLY A 109 -9.77 6.55 7.90
C GLY A 109 -9.76 7.99 8.44
N TRP A 110 -10.23 8.96 7.65
CA TRP A 110 -10.37 10.34 8.09
C TRP A 110 -11.35 10.48 9.28
N PHE A 111 -12.51 9.82 9.23
CA PHE A 111 -13.44 9.81 10.37
C PHE A 111 -12.86 9.16 11.61
N LEU A 112 -12.11 8.06 11.47
CA LEU A 112 -11.41 7.45 12.60
C LEU A 112 -10.41 8.42 13.22
N GLN A 113 -9.62 9.13 12.41
CA GLN A 113 -8.67 10.11 12.92
C GLN A 113 -9.34 11.31 13.59
N LEU A 114 -10.50 11.75 13.10
CA LEU A 114 -11.31 12.76 13.82
C LEU A 114 -11.73 12.24 15.19
N VAL A 115 -12.27 11.02 15.26
CA VAL A 115 -12.65 10.40 16.54
C VAL A 115 -11.45 10.40 17.49
N VAL A 116 -10.29 9.93 17.03
CA VAL A 116 -9.04 9.92 17.82
C VAL A 116 -8.65 11.32 18.30
N ALA A 117 -8.65 12.32 17.42
CA ALA A 117 -8.27 13.69 17.79
C ALA A 117 -9.21 14.31 18.84
N TYR A 118 -10.51 14.00 18.77
CA TYR A 118 -11.49 14.49 19.73
C TYR A 118 -11.47 13.73 21.06
N THR A 119 -10.99 12.48 21.12
CA THR A 119 -10.99 11.69 22.36
C THR A 119 -9.62 11.42 22.96
N VAL A 120 -8.51 11.65 22.26
CA VAL A 120 -7.16 11.50 22.85
C VAL A 120 -6.98 12.48 24.00
N ARG A 121 -6.43 12.00 25.12
CA ARG A 121 -6.34 12.80 26.35
C ARG A 121 -4.95 13.40 26.52
N ASP A 122 -3.93 12.57 26.31
CA ASP A 122 -2.53 12.97 26.37
C ASP A 122 -1.78 12.24 25.24
N ILE A 123 -1.27 13.01 24.28
CA ILE A 123 -0.58 12.48 23.10
C ILE A 123 0.81 11.96 23.49
N ASP A 124 1.45 12.59 24.46
CA ASP A 124 2.79 12.24 24.91
C ASP A 124 2.76 10.89 25.63
N GLU A 125 1.80 10.70 26.53
CA GLU A 125 1.58 9.41 27.23
C GLU A 125 1.31 8.27 26.24
N VAL A 126 0.56 8.52 25.16
CA VAL A 126 0.25 7.51 24.15
C VAL A 126 1.48 7.09 23.36
N ILE A 127 2.30 8.06 22.95
CA ILE A 127 3.48 7.81 22.09
C ILE A 127 4.63 7.23 22.92
N ASP A 128 4.85 7.74 24.14
CA ASP A 128 5.97 7.38 25.00
C ASP A 128 5.64 6.21 25.95
N SER A 129 4.49 5.57 25.73
CA SER A 129 4.03 4.42 26.51
C SER A 129 4.98 3.21 26.39
N GLU A 130 5.22 2.55 27.52
CA GLU A 130 5.97 1.29 27.61
C GLU A 130 5.37 0.14 26.79
N LEU A 131 4.09 0.24 26.40
CA LEU A 131 3.45 -0.75 25.51
C LEU A 131 4.11 -0.81 24.12
N GLY A 132 4.82 0.24 23.71
CA GLY A 132 5.46 0.34 22.39
C GLY A 132 4.48 0.27 21.21
N GLN A 133 3.17 0.43 21.48
CA GLN A 133 2.08 0.30 20.50
C GLN A 133 1.09 1.44 20.70
N PRO A 134 1.27 2.60 20.02
CA PRO A 134 0.46 3.81 20.25
C PRO A 134 -1.04 3.58 20.13
N TRP A 135 -1.49 2.72 19.20
CA TRP A 135 -2.90 2.37 19.08
C TRP A 135 -3.44 1.69 20.35
N ALA A 136 -2.69 0.74 20.93
CA ALA A 136 -3.08 0.08 22.16
C ALA A 136 -3.10 1.06 23.34
N SER A 137 -2.05 1.85 23.49
CA SER A 137 -1.93 2.86 24.54
C SER A 137 -3.09 3.85 24.50
N TYR A 138 -3.43 4.34 23.31
CA TYR A 138 -4.55 5.24 23.10
C TYR A 138 -5.89 4.62 23.52
N VAL A 139 -6.18 3.40 23.05
CA VAL A 139 -7.46 2.74 23.36
C VAL A 139 -7.59 2.45 24.86
N PHE A 140 -6.49 2.11 25.55
CA PHE A 140 -6.48 1.97 27.02
C PHE A 140 -6.59 3.30 27.76
N GLN A 141 -6.02 4.38 27.23
CA GLN A 141 -6.09 5.71 27.83
C GLN A 141 -7.54 6.21 27.87
N VAL A 142 -8.32 5.95 26.82
CA VAL A 142 -9.62 6.59 26.64
C VAL A 142 -10.80 5.70 27.04
N MET A 143 -10.63 4.40 27.28
CA MET A 143 -11.73 3.47 27.53
C MET A 143 -11.45 2.44 28.64
N PRO A 144 -12.49 1.79 29.19
CA PRO A 144 -12.32 0.69 30.15
C PRO A 144 -11.57 -0.49 29.53
N THR A 145 -10.73 -1.14 30.33
CA THR A 145 -9.83 -2.24 29.91
C THR A 145 -10.53 -3.35 29.12
N LYS A 146 -11.75 -3.77 29.51
CA LYS A 146 -12.48 -4.83 28.81
C LYS A 146 -12.85 -4.44 27.38
N LEU A 147 -13.31 -3.21 27.16
CA LEU A 147 -13.67 -2.72 25.84
C LEU A 147 -12.41 -2.49 25.00
N ALA A 148 -11.35 -1.96 25.61
CA ALA A 148 -10.05 -1.79 24.96
C ALA A 148 -9.50 -3.12 24.44
N LEU A 149 -9.49 -4.16 25.28
CA LEU A 149 -9.07 -5.51 24.88
C LEU A 149 -9.93 -6.09 23.76
N ALA A 150 -11.24 -5.82 23.74
CA ALA A 150 -12.12 -6.28 22.66
C ALA A 150 -11.77 -5.62 21.31
N ILE A 151 -11.54 -4.29 21.31
CA ILE A 151 -11.10 -3.56 20.10
C ILE A 151 -9.74 -4.05 19.63
N LEU A 152 -8.79 -4.25 20.55
CA LEU A 152 -7.45 -4.71 20.20
C LEU A 152 -7.46 -6.15 19.67
N SER A 153 -8.27 -7.02 20.25
CA SER A 153 -8.47 -8.39 19.73
C SER A 153 -9.04 -8.37 18.32
N GLY A 154 -10.04 -7.50 18.06
CA GLY A 154 -10.57 -7.28 16.71
C GLY A 154 -9.50 -6.76 15.74
N THR A 155 -8.65 -5.83 16.20
CA THR A 155 -7.53 -5.28 15.42
C THR A 155 -6.54 -6.37 15.01
N VAL A 156 -6.22 -7.32 15.90
CA VAL A 156 -5.34 -8.47 15.59
C VAL A 156 -5.94 -9.37 14.51
N ILE A 157 -7.25 -9.67 14.60
CA ILE A 157 -7.96 -10.48 13.59
C ILE A 157 -7.98 -9.76 12.24
N CYS A 158 -8.25 -8.45 12.25
CA CYS A 158 -8.20 -7.59 11.07
C CYS A 158 -6.81 -7.61 10.42
N GLY A 159 -5.75 -7.44 11.22
CA GLY A 159 -4.37 -7.49 10.78
C GLY A 159 -3.98 -8.84 10.16
N PHE A 160 -4.43 -9.95 10.74
CA PHE A 160 -4.23 -11.28 10.15
C PHE A 160 -4.93 -11.41 8.78
N SER A 161 -6.18 -10.95 8.68
CA SER A 161 -6.93 -10.95 7.42
C SER A 161 -6.23 -10.11 6.34
N MET A 162 -5.74 -8.93 6.71
CA MET A 162 -4.96 -8.07 5.82
C MET A 162 -3.68 -8.77 5.34
N GLY A 163 -2.93 -9.38 6.26
CA GLY A 163 -1.70 -10.11 5.95
C GLY A 163 -1.94 -11.26 4.95
N GLN A 164 -3.07 -11.98 5.07
CA GLN A 164 -3.46 -12.99 4.10
C GLN A 164 -3.69 -12.39 2.69
N ALA A 165 -4.37 -11.26 2.59
CA ALA A 165 -4.59 -10.56 1.32
C ALA A 165 -3.27 -10.08 0.69
N CYS A 166 -2.36 -9.53 1.50
CA CYS A 166 -1.02 -9.13 1.05
C CYS A 166 -0.23 -10.33 0.50
N MET A 167 -0.26 -11.48 1.18
CA MET A 167 0.41 -12.69 0.73
C MET A 167 -0.13 -13.23 -0.60
N ILE A 168 -1.44 -13.10 -0.83
CA ILE A 168 -2.08 -13.45 -2.10
C ILE A 168 -1.54 -12.54 -3.20
N SER A 169 -1.59 -11.22 -3.01
CA SER A 169 -1.13 -10.24 -3.98
C SER A 169 0.37 -10.42 -4.31
N ALA A 170 1.21 -10.52 -3.28
CA ALA A 170 2.65 -10.69 -3.44
C ALA A 170 3.01 -11.96 -4.22
N SER A 171 2.27 -13.06 -4.06
CA SER A 171 2.57 -14.30 -4.80
C SER A 171 2.25 -14.19 -6.28
N ARG A 172 1.26 -13.38 -6.68
CA ARG A 172 0.95 -13.12 -8.10
C ARG A 172 2.00 -12.23 -8.74
N VAL A 173 2.50 -11.24 -8.00
CA VAL A 173 3.64 -10.44 -8.43
C VAL A 173 4.86 -11.33 -8.61
N ALA A 174 5.22 -12.12 -7.61
CA ALA A 174 6.38 -13.02 -7.70
C ALA A 174 6.24 -14.03 -8.87
N TYR A 175 5.04 -14.57 -9.08
CA TYR A 175 4.74 -15.43 -10.22
C TYR A 175 4.94 -14.70 -11.57
N ALA A 176 4.40 -13.49 -11.73
CA ALA A 176 4.51 -12.71 -12.96
C ALA A 176 5.97 -12.37 -13.29
N TYR A 177 6.75 -11.92 -12.30
CA TYR A 177 8.18 -11.70 -12.46
C TYR A 177 8.92 -12.99 -12.82
N SER A 178 8.50 -14.13 -12.26
CA SER A 178 9.10 -15.42 -12.57
C SER A 178 8.78 -15.89 -14.00
N ARG A 179 7.57 -15.61 -14.51
CA ARG A 179 7.14 -15.88 -15.89
C ARG A 179 8.02 -15.17 -16.92
N ASP A 180 8.44 -13.95 -16.58
CA ASP A 180 9.33 -13.12 -17.38
C ASP A 180 10.83 -13.43 -17.14
N ASP A 181 11.12 -14.52 -16.43
CA ASP A 181 12.48 -15.00 -16.13
C ASP A 181 13.34 -13.97 -15.36
N CYS A 182 12.71 -13.14 -14.52
CA CYS A 182 13.38 -12.10 -13.72
C CYS A 182 14.12 -12.64 -12.47
N PHE A 183 13.84 -13.86 -12.02
CA PHE A 183 14.41 -14.43 -10.80
C PHE A 183 15.35 -15.61 -11.08
N PRO A 184 16.36 -15.84 -10.21
CA PRO A 184 17.07 -17.10 -10.22
C PRO A 184 16.09 -18.24 -9.97
N PHE A 185 16.24 -19.33 -10.71
CA PHE A 185 15.33 -20.48 -10.64
C PHE A 185 13.85 -20.13 -10.97
N SER A 186 13.59 -19.12 -11.81
CA SER A 186 12.26 -18.72 -12.29
C SER A 186 11.36 -19.90 -12.70
N ASN A 187 11.92 -20.99 -13.22
CA ASN A 187 11.17 -22.21 -13.57
C ASN A 187 10.42 -22.84 -12.39
N ILE A 188 10.98 -22.76 -11.18
CA ILE A 188 10.34 -23.29 -9.96
C ILE A 188 9.18 -22.36 -9.55
N TRP A 189 9.44 -21.06 -9.52
CA TRP A 189 8.52 -20.04 -9.00
C TRP A 189 7.33 -19.78 -9.93
N LYS A 190 7.51 -19.94 -11.25
CA LYS A 190 6.46 -19.79 -12.27
C LYS A 190 5.58 -21.03 -12.46
N THR A 191 5.74 -22.06 -11.62
CA THR A 191 4.92 -23.28 -11.71
C THR A 191 3.56 -23.07 -11.01
N ILE A 192 2.47 -23.28 -11.75
CA ILE A 192 1.11 -23.30 -11.20
C ILE A 192 0.78 -24.71 -10.71
N ASN A 193 0.22 -24.83 -9.51
CA ASN A 193 -0.21 -26.12 -8.98
C ASN A 193 -1.50 -26.60 -9.69
N PRO A 194 -1.55 -27.81 -10.27
CA PRO A 194 -2.73 -28.30 -11.00
C PRO A 194 -4.00 -28.46 -10.17
N TYR A 195 -3.88 -28.67 -8.85
CA TYR A 195 -5.04 -28.89 -7.98
C TYR A 195 -5.62 -27.57 -7.47
N THR A 196 -4.76 -26.64 -7.06
CA THR A 196 -5.21 -25.36 -6.49
C THR A 196 -5.37 -24.27 -7.55
N GLN A 197 -4.79 -24.44 -8.74
CA GLN A 197 -4.76 -23.44 -9.81
C GLN A 197 -4.11 -22.12 -9.35
N THR A 198 -3.18 -22.20 -8.40
CA THR A 198 -2.48 -21.05 -7.80
C THR A 198 -0.95 -21.28 -7.78
N PRO A 199 -0.13 -20.22 -7.78
CA PRO A 199 1.32 -20.32 -7.77
C PRO A 199 1.85 -20.61 -6.35
N VAL A 200 1.66 -21.84 -5.87
CA VAL A 200 2.00 -22.27 -4.49
C VAL A 200 3.49 -22.06 -4.16
N ASN A 201 4.38 -22.30 -5.13
CA ASN A 201 5.82 -22.10 -4.94
C ASN A 201 6.17 -20.63 -4.69
N ALA A 202 5.50 -19.69 -5.39
CA ALA A 202 5.67 -18.26 -5.18
C ALA A 202 5.14 -17.81 -3.81
N VAL A 203 4.06 -18.43 -3.31
CA VAL A 203 3.56 -18.18 -1.94
C VAL A 203 4.61 -18.55 -0.91
N TRP A 204 5.22 -19.74 -1.01
CA TRP A 204 6.24 -20.19 -0.08
C TRP A 204 7.54 -19.38 -0.19
N PHE A 205 7.93 -18.98 -1.40
CA PHE A 205 9.04 -18.08 -1.62
C PHE A 205 8.86 -16.77 -0.83
N ASN A 206 7.70 -16.12 -0.98
CA ASN A 206 7.39 -14.90 -0.22
C ASN A 206 7.26 -15.15 1.28
N CYS A 207 6.73 -16.31 1.70
CA CYS A 207 6.61 -16.68 3.11
C CYS A 207 7.99 -16.78 3.76
N VAL A 208 8.94 -17.47 3.12
CA VAL A 208 10.32 -17.61 3.61
C VAL A 208 11.00 -16.24 3.67
N LEU A 209 10.90 -15.43 2.61
CA LEU A 209 11.45 -14.07 2.62
C LEU A 209 10.83 -13.18 3.71
N GLY A 210 9.51 -13.31 3.92
CA GLY A 210 8.80 -12.63 4.99
C GLY A 210 9.33 -13.03 6.36
N ILE A 211 9.45 -14.33 6.65
CA ILE A 211 10.03 -14.84 7.90
C ILE A 211 11.46 -14.32 8.11
N LEU A 212 12.31 -14.40 7.08
CA LEU A 212 13.68 -13.89 7.15
C LEU A 212 13.72 -12.38 7.40
N SER A 213 12.80 -11.62 6.82
CA SER A 213 12.67 -10.19 7.07
C SER A 213 12.21 -9.92 8.52
N THR A 214 11.28 -10.71 9.05
CA THR A 214 10.85 -10.60 10.45
C THR A 214 11.98 -10.86 11.44
N LEU A 215 12.98 -11.68 11.09
CA LEU A 215 14.16 -11.89 11.96
C LEU A 215 14.96 -10.60 12.21
N LEU A 216 14.77 -9.54 11.41
CA LEU A 216 15.35 -8.23 11.68
C LEU A 216 14.86 -7.61 12.99
N ILE A 217 13.80 -8.15 13.61
CA ILE A 217 13.39 -7.76 14.96
C ILE A 217 14.51 -7.98 15.99
N PHE A 218 15.36 -8.97 15.79
CA PHE A 218 16.51 -9.22 16.66
C PHE A 218 17.67 -8.23 16.46
N ALA A 219 17.66 -7.47 15.36
CA ALA A 219 18.65 -6.42 15.07
C ALA A 219 18.26 -5.04 15.65
N GLY A 220 17.09 -4.94 16.29
CA GLY A 220 16.60 -3.73 16.96
C GLY A 220 15.66 -2.86 16.11
N ASP A 221 15.10 -1.84 16.76
CA ASP A 221 14.03 -1.00 16.20
C ASP A 221 14.45 -0.24 14.93
N VAL A 222 15.73 0.14 14.83
CA VAL A 222 16.28 0.80 13.64
C VAL A 222 16.19 -0.10 12.41
N ALA A 223 16.53 -1.39 12.57
CA ALA A 223 16.50 -2.36 11.48
C ALA A 223 15.05 -2.69 11.06
N MET A 224 14.14 -2.81 12.03
CA MET A 224 12.71 -2.99 11.75
C MET A 224 12.09 -1.76 11.10
N GLY A 225 12.39 -0.57 11.61
CA GLY A 225 11.94 0.71 11.06
C GLY A 225 12.36 0.88 9.60
N ALA A 226 13.61 0.52 9.27
CA ALA A 226 14.12 0.54 7.91
C ALA A 226 13.30 -0.31 6.92
N LEU A 227 12.85 -1.50 7.33
CA LEU A 227 11.96 -2.33 6.48
C LEU A 227 10.63 -1.62 6.20
N PHE A 228 10.02 -1.02 7.23
CA PHE A 228 8.73 -0.35 7.10
C PHE A 228 8.82 0.87 6.19
N SER A 229 9.92 1.61 6.22
CA SER A 229 10.11 2.79 5.37
C SER A 229 10.21 2.46 3.87
N ILE A 230 10.80 1.31 3.51
CA ILE A 230 10.86 0.86 2.10
C ILE A 230 9.46 0.64 1.54
N GLY A 231 8.56 0.03 2.34
CA GLY A 231 7.24 -0.41 1.87
C GLY A 231 6.42 0.73 1.27
N GLY A 232 6.31 1.86 1.97
CA GLY A 232 5.54 3.01 1.49
C GLY A 232 6.18 3.73 0.31
N ILE A 233 7.50 3.92 0.33
CA ILE A 233 8.20 4.77 -0.63
C ILE A 233 8.44 4.04 -1.96
N SER A 234 8.74 2.74 -1.91
CA SER A 234 8.93 1.93 -3.10
C SER A 234 7.68 1.90 -3.99
N ALA A 235 6.49 1.76 -3.39
CA ALA A 235 5.22 1.80 -4.10
C ALA A 235 5.00 3.16 -4.79
N LEU A 236 5.21 4.27 -4.08
CA LEU A 236 5.04 5.61 -4.66
C LEU A 236 5.95 5.84 -5.87
N ILE A 237 7.22 5.44 -5.78
CA ILE A 237 8.16 5.57 -6.90
C ILE A 237 7.71 4.68 -8.07
N ALA A 238 7.39 3.41 -7.79
CA ALA A 238 7.02 2.42 -8.79
C ALA A 238 5.79 2.87 -9.61
N PHE A 239 4.82 3.54 -8.99
CA PHE A 239 3.64 4.07 -9.69
C PHE A 239 3.86 5.42 -10.35
N SER A 240 4.68 6.30 -9.76
CA SER A 240 4.92 7.63 -10.31
C SER A 240 5.64 7.59 -11.65
N ILE A 241 6.54 6.61 -11.85
CA ILE A 241 7.28 6.46 -13.11
C ILE A 241 6.34 6.22 -14.32
N PRO A 242 5.49 5.18 -14.36
CA PRO A 242 4.59 4.97 -15.50
C PRO A 242 3.55 6.09 -15.64
N ILE A 243 3.09 6.71 -14.55
CA ILE A 243 2.20 7.88 -14.61
C ILE A 243 2.90 9.06 -15.26
N ALA A 244 4.15 9.36 -14.86
CA ALA A 244 4.96 10.41 -15.46
C ALA A 244 5.21 10.15 -16.96
N ILE A 245 5.55 8.90 -17.32
CA ILE A 245 5.70 8.50 -18.73
C ILE A 245 4.41 8.78 -19.51
N ARG A 246 3.27 8.34 -18.97
CA ARG A 246 1.94 8.49 -19.56
C ARG A 246 1.59 9.96 -19.82
N VAL A 247 1.78 10.84 -18.84
CA VAL A 247 1.31 12.25 -18.93
C VAL A 247 2.31 13.19 -19.59
N LEU A 248 3.62 12.92 -19.48
CA LEU A 248 4.66 13.81 -20.02
C LEU A 248 5.11 13.41 -21.43
N PHE A 249 5.15 12.11 -21.74
CA PHE A 249 5.79 11.62 -22.97
C PHE A 249 4.82 10.92 -23.93
N VAL A 250 3.73 10.34 -23.44
CA VAL A 250 2.82 9.49 -24.23
C VAL A 250 1.42 10.12 -24.35
N SER A 251 1.34 11.43 -24.63
CA SER A 251 0.03 12.11 -24.72
C SER A 251 -0.86 11.51 -25.81
N GLN A 252 -0.45 11.58 -27.09
CA GLN A 252 -1.30 11.26 -28.25
C GLN A 252 -1.26 9.79 -28.72
N ARG A 253 -0.32 8.98 -28.22
CA ARG A 253 -0.12 7.58 -28.69
C ARG A 253 -0.86 6.54 -27.87
N PHE A 254 -1.64 6.96 -26.88
CA PHE A 254 -2.30 6.03 -25.98
C PHE A 254 -3.74 5.77 -26.36
N ARG A 255 -4.08 4.50 -26.37
CA ARG A 255 -5.43 4.03 -26.54
C ARG A 255 -6.11 3.90 -25.18
N ALA A 256 -7.21 4.63 -25.00
CA ALA A 256 -8.00 4.54 -23.78
C ALA A 256 -8.73 3.20 -23.69
N GLY A 257 -8.67 2.56 -22.52
CA GLY A 257 -9.52 1.42 -22.19
C GLY A 257 -10.97 1.85 -21.91
N PRO A 258 -11.88 0.86 -21.72
CA PRO A 258 -13.29 1.12 -21.46
C PRO A 258 -13.52 1.94 -20.18
N TRP A 259 -12.62 1.80 -19.20
CA TRP A 259 -12.54 2.72 -18.06
C TRP A 259 -11.39 3.69 -18.27
N ASN A 260 -11.66 4.99 -18.21
CA ASN A 260 -10.65 6.03 -18.33
C ASN A 260 -11.07 7.31 -17.59
N LEU A 261 -10.08 8.14 -17.24
CA LEU A 261 -10.30 9.44 -16.58
C LEU A 261 -10.64 10.58 -17.58
N GLY A 262 -10.71 10.26 -18.88
CA GLY A 262 -10.93 11.23 -19.96
C GLY A 262 -10.01 12.44 -19.88
N LYS A 263 -10.60 13.64 -19.94
CA LYS A 263 -9.88 14.92 -19.89
C LYS A 263 -9.11 15.16 -18.59
N TYR A 264 -9.45 14.45 -17.50
CA TYR A 264 -8.80 14.64 -16.20
C TYR A 264 -7.50 13.85 -16.04
N THR A 265 -7.16 12.96 -16.99
CA THR A 265 -5.93 12.15 -16.93
C THR A 265 -4.68 13.01 -16.72
N ALA A 266 -4.52 14.09 -17.48
CA ALA A 266 -3.35 14.96 -17.39
C ALA A 266 -3.29 15.66 -16.02
N PHE A 267 -4.40 16.25 -15.57
CA PHE A 267 -4.46 16.96 -14.30
C PHE A 267 -4.15 16.03 -13.11
N ILE A 268 -4.84 14.89 -13.02
CA ILE A 268 -4.68 13.93 -11.92
C ILE A 268 -3.27 13.31 -11.94
N GLY A 269 -2.76 12.97 -13.13
CA GLY A 269 -1.44 12.38 -13.25
C GLY A 269 -0.31 13.37 -12.90
N ILE A 270 -0.39 14.61 -13.38
CA ILE A 270 0.59 15.66 -13.03
C ILE A 270 0.53 15.97 -11.53
N SER A 271 -0.65 16.09 -10.94
CA SER A 271 -0.77 16.33 -9.49
C SER A 271 -0.20 15.18 -8.67
N GLY A 272 -0.47 13.93 -9.07
CA GLY A 272 0.07 12.74 -8.39
C GLY A 272 1.59 12.66 -8.47
N VAL A 273 2.17 12.86 -9.65
CA VAL A 273 3.63 12.87 -9.83
C VAL A 273 4.28 14.01 -9.06
N SER A 274 3.69 15.22 -9.10
CA SER A 274 4.20 16.38 -8.37
C SER A 274 4.17 16.15 -6.86
N PHE A 275 3.09 15.55 -6.35
CA PHE A 275 2.98 15.17 -4.94
C PHE A 275 4.11 14.21 -4.54
N VAL A 276 4.37 13.17 -5.34
CA VAL A 276 5.45 12.21 -5.02
C VAL A 276 6.82 12.88 -5.11
N VAL A 277 7.09 13.71 -6.12
CA VAL A 277 8.36 14.45 -6.26
C VAL A 277 8.63 15.34 -5.04
N ILE A 278 7.60 15.98 -4.49
CA ILE A 278 7.72 16.83 -3.30
C ILE A 278 7.86 15.99 -2.03
N MET A 279 7.05 14.95 -1.86
CA MET A 279 7.01 14.17 -0.62
C MET A 279 8.21 13.24 -0.48
N LEU A 280 8.73 12.69 -1.57
CA LEU A 280 9.85 11.73 -1.54
C LEU A 280 11.07 12.22 -0.75
N PRO A 281 11.62 13.42 -0.97
CA PRO A 281 12.71 13.91 -0.14
C PRO A 281 12.26 14.12 1.30
N ILE A 282 11.07 14.70 1.54
CA ILE A 282 10.56 15.04 2.88
C ILE A 282 10.47 13.80 3.77
N VAL A 283 9.90 12.70 3.26
CA VAL A 283 9.74 11.46 4.03
C VAL A 283 11.05 10.75 4.32
N CYS A 284 12.14 11.14 3.66
CA CYS A 284 13.48 10.65 3.93
C CYS A 284 14.21 11.44 5.03
N PHE A 285 13.67 12.57 5.51
CA PHE A 285 14.31 13.31 6.61
C PHE A 285 14.12 12.56 7.94
N PRO A 286 15.11 12.59 8.84
CA PRO A 286 14.94 12.14 10.22
C PRO A 286 14.03 13.10 10.98
N LYS A 287 13.36 12.60 12.03
CA LYS A 287 12.49 13.39 12.91
C LYS A 287 13.28 14.44 13.72
N VAL A 288 14.50 14.09 14.11
CA VAL A 288 15.44 14.93 14.87
C VAL A 288 16.52 15.44 13.92
N ALA A 289 17.00 16.67 14.10
CA ALA A 289 18.06 17.26 13.29
C ALA A 289 19.11 17.97 14.16
N GLY A 290 20.29 18.23 13.58
CA GLY A 290 21.36 18.99 14.24
C GLY A 290 22.26 18.14 15.13
N SER A 291 22.76 18.74 16.21
CA SER A 291 23.70 18.11 17.17
C SER A 291 23.10 16.93 17.93
N GLU A 292 21.78 16.88 18.04
CA GLU A 292 21.05 15.83 18.75
C GLU A 292 20.78 14.58 17.89
N LEU A 293 21.13 14.63 16.60
CA LEU A 293 20.89 13.51 15.67
C LEU A 293 21.86 12.37 15.97
N THR A 294 21.33 11.27 16.50
CA THR A 294 22.10 10.02 16.65
C THR A 294 21.91 9.08 15.46
N LEU A 295 22.74 8.04 15.37
CA LEU A 295 22.57 6.99 14.35
C LEU A 295 21.25 6.21 14.52
N ALA A 296 20.70 6.18 15.74
CA ALA A 296 19.43 5.54 16.04
C ALA A 296 18.24 6.39 15.58
N ASP A 297 18.37 7.72 15.61
CA ASP A 297 17.33 8.66 15.18
C ASP A 297 17.34 8.94 13.67
N MET A 298 18.37 8.45 12.97
CA MET A 298 18.54 8.65 11.54
C MET A 298 17.48 7.88 10.74
N ASN A 299 16.94 8.54 9.72
CA ASN A 299 16.07 7.91 8.74
C ASN A 299 16.91 7.23 7.65
N TRP A 300 17.01 5.91 7.71
CA TRP A 300 17.86 5.11 6.81
C TRP A 300 17.22 4.79 5.45
N THR A 301 16.02 5.32 5.17
CA THR A 301 15.27 5.02 3.95
C THR A 301 16.09 5.19 2.68
N CYS A 302 16.81 6.31 2.51
CA CYS A 302 17.60 6.57 1.31
C CYS A 302 18.62 5.46 1.03
N VAL A 303 19.27 4.94 2.07
CA VAL A 303 20.28 3.89 1.95
C VAL A 303 19.62 2.55 1.68
N VAL A 304 18.58 2.23 2.44
CA VAL A 304 17.94 0.91 2.43
C VAL A 304 17.10 0.71 1.16
N TYR A 305 16.53 1.79 0.60
CA TYR A 305 15.89 1.76 -0.72
C TYR A 305 16.91 1.98 -1.85
N GLY A 306 17.74 3.02 -1.74
CA GLY A 306 18.67 3.42 -2.81
C GLY A 306 19.77 2.40 -3.08
N GLY A 307 20.26 1.71 -2.05
CA GLY A 307 21.29 0.67 -2.17
C GLY A 307 20.85 -0.49 -3.07
N PRO A 308 19.74 -1.19 -2.76
CA PRO A 308 19.19 -2.23 -3.63
C PRO A 308 18.86 -1.73 -5.04
N MET A 309 18.29 -0.53 -5.18
CA MET A 309 18.00 0.03 -6.51
C MET A 309 19.27 0.28 -7.32
N ALA A 310 20.32 0.83 -6.71
CA ALA A 310 21.62 0.98 -7.35
C ALA A 310 22.20 -0.38 -7.78
N GLY A 311 22.05 -1.41 -6.94
CA GLY A 311 22.43 -2.79 -7.26
C GLY A 311 21.68 -3.34 -8.48
N ILE A 312 20.36 -3.14 -8.55
CA ILE A 312 19.53 -3.56 -9.69
C ILE A 312 19.93 -2.82 -10.97
N ILE A 313 20.16 -1.50 -10.90
CA ILE A 313 20.61 -0.70 -12.04
C ILE A 313 21.98 -1.18 -12.53
N LEU A 314 22.91 -1.45 -11.60
CA LEU A 314 24.22 -1.98 -11.94
C LEU A 314 24.11 -3.36 -12.61
N TRP A 315 23.28 -4.25 -12.05
CA TRP A 315 23.01 -5.56 -12.63
C TRP A 315 22.39 -5.46 -14.04
N TRP A 316 21.48 -4.50 -14.24
CA TRP A 316 20.89 -4.20 -15.54
C TRP A 316 21.95 -3.78 -16.57
N ILE A 317 22.84 -2.86 -16.20
CA ILE A 317 23.91 -2.35 -17.07
C ILE A 317 24.93 -3.44 -17.40
N ILE A 318 25.32 -4.28 -16.43
CA ILE A 318 26.36 -5.29 -16.61
C ILE A 318 25.81 -6.50 -17.41
N SER A 319 24.62 -6.98 -17.04
CA SER A 319 24.09 -8.28 -17.48
C SER A 319 22.66 -8.20 -18.02
N ALA A 320 21.69 -7.74 -17.23
CA ALA A 320 20.26 -8.00 -17.53
C ALA A 320 19.78 -7.43 -18.86
N ARG A 321 20.28 -6.26 -19.28
CA ARG A 321 19.95 -5.67 -20.60
C ARG A 321 20.35 -6.52 -21.81
N LYS A 322 21.21 -7.52 -21.63
CA LYS A 322 21.70 -8.41 -22.71
C LYS A 322 20.80 -9.62 -22.96
N TRP A 323 20.01 -10.03 -21.96
CA TRP A 323 19.22 -11.26 -22.04
C TRP A 323 17.73 -11.05 -21.70
N PHE A 324 17.39 -10.01 -20.93
CA PHE A 324 15.99 -9.71 -20.60
C PHE A 324 15.28 -9.10 -21.81
N LYS A 325 14.21 -9.76 -22.27
CA LYS A 325 13.45 -9.36 -23.47
C LYS A 325 12.15 -8.61 -23.18
N GLY A 326 11.85 -8.34 -21.91
CA GLY A 326 10.60 -7.73 -21.48
C GLY A 326 9.47 -8.73 -21.25
N PRO A 327 8.28 -8.24 -20.85
CA PRO A 327 7.13 -9.07 -20.52
C PRO A 327 6.68 -9.92 -21.68
N LYS A 328 6.46 -11.21 -21.44
CA LYS A 328 5.90 -12.11 -22.47
C LYS A 328 4.39 -11.86 -22.56
N VAL A 329 3.95 -11.17 -23.61
CA VAL A 329 2.53 -10.96 -23.87
C VAL A 329 1.92 -12.29 -24.32
N ASN A 330 0.88 -12.76 -23.61
CA ASN A 330 0.10 -13.92 -24.07
C ASN A 330 -0.56 -13.56 -25.41
N LEU A 331 -0.22 -14.30 -26.47
CA LEU A 331 -0.70 -14.11 -27.85
C LEU A 331 -2.23 -13.99 -27.97
N GLU A 332 -2.97 -14.61 -27.05
CA GLU A 332 -4.43 -14.57 -26.99
C GLU A 332 -4.98 -13.16 -26.72
N HIS A 333 -4.30 -12.36 -25.89
CA HIS A 333 -4.67 -10.95 -25.66
C HIS A 333 -4.31 -10.04 -26.83
N ALA A 334 -3.22 -10.33 -27.55
CA ALA A 334 -2.88 -9.60 -28.77
C ALA A 334 -3.94 -9.85 -29.86
N MET A 335 -4.35 -11.10 -30.07
CA MET A 335 -5.37 -11.45 -31.08
C MET A 335 -6.73 -10.85 -30.75
N LEU A 336 -7.16 -10.81 -29.47
CA LEU A 336 -8.42 -10.15 -29.09
C LEU A 336 -8.38 -8.64 -29.36
N SER A 337 -7.26 -7.97 -29.09
CA SER A 337 -7.10 -6.55 -29.40
C SER A 337 -7.10 -6.25 -30.90
N GLU A 338 -6.48 -7.13 -31.71
CA GLU A 338 -6.52 -7.02 -33.18
C GLU A 338 -7.93 -7.29 -33.74
N TYR A 339 -8.68 -8.22 -33.15
CA TYR A 339 -10.06 -8.51 -33.55
C TYR A 339 -11.01 -7.37 -33.21
N GLU A 340 -10.87 -6.77 -32.01
CA GLU A 340 -11.60 -5.55 -31.63
C GLU A 340 -11.23 -4.38 -32.55
N ASP A 341 -9.95 -4.24 -32.95
CA ASP A 341 -9.52 -3.23 -33.92
C ASP A 341 -10.14 -3.41 -35.31
N GLN A 342 -10.21 -4.64 -35.79
CA GLN A 342 -10.86 -4.95 -37.06
C GLN A 342 -12.38 -4.72 -36.99
N ALA A 343 -13.02 -5.08 -35.88
CA ALA A 343 -14.45 -4.86 -35.70
C ALA A 343 -14.81 -3.36 -35.61
N THR A 344 -13.96 -2.55 -34.96
CA THR A 344 -14.17 -1.10 -34.81
C THR A 344 -13.89 -0.37 -36.13
N ASN A 345 -12.87 -0.77 -36.90
CA ASN A 345 -12.61 -0.20 -38.21
C ASN A 345 -13.71 -0.56 -39.23
N ASN A 346 -14.25 -1.78 -39.19
CA ASN A 346 -15.33 -2.20 -40.08
C ASN A 346 -16.66 -1.48 -39.78
N SER A 347 -16.98 -1.20 -38.51
CA SER A 347 -18.18 -0.43 -38.16
C SER A 347 -18.07 1.05 -38.54
N THR A 348 -16.85 1.60 -38.55
CA THR A 348 -16.60 2.98 -38.97
C THR A 348 -16.66 3.13 -40.50
N ASN A 349 -16.21 2.11 -41.25
CA ASN A 349 -16.31 2.07 -42.72
C ASN A 349 -17.71 1.74 -43.25
N SER A 350 -18.61 1.18 -42.44
CA SER A 350 -20.02 0.94 -42.83
C SER A 350 -20.95 2.14 -42.59
N LEU A 351 -20.43 3.23 -42.04
CA LEU A 351 -21.16 4.47 -41.74
C LEU A 351 -20.72 5.66 -42.61
N ILE A 352 -19.89 5.41 -43.63
CA ILE A 352 -19.56 6.30 -44.76
C ILE A 352 -20.19 5.69 -46.00
#